data_AF-A0A971VVH7-F1
#
_entry.id   AF-A0A971VVH7-F1
#
_cell.length_a   1.000
_cell.length_b   1.000
_cell.length_c   1.000
_cell.angle_alpha   90.00
_cell.angle_beta   90.00
_cell.angle_gamma   90.00
#
_symmetry.space_group_name_H-M   'P 1'
#
loop_
_entity.id
_entity.type
_entity.pdbx_description
1 polymer ?
#
loop_
_entity_poly.entity_id
_entity_poly.type
_entity_poly.pdbx_seq_one_letter_code
_entity_poly.pdbx_strand_id
1 'polypeptide(L)' 'MPHITLARKTRLRQTLSNLPAKKHPFYIKQLALIESQLKEEGPLYTPLIIAPAE' A
#
# COMPACT_ATOMS: atom_id res chain seq x y z
N MET A 1 -7.35 11.94 2.19
CA MET A 1 -8.12 10.99 1.34
C MET A 1 -7.47 9.61 1.44
N PRO A 2 -8.14 8.60 2.02
CA PRO A 2 -7.58 7.25 2.18
C PRO A 2 -7.38 6.57 0.82
N HIS A 3 -6.20 5.99 0.59
CA HIS A 3 -5.84 5.39 -0.70
C HIS A 3 -4.71 4.36 -0.56
N ILE A 4 -4.59 3.47 -1.55
CA ILE A 4 -3.46 2.54 -1.72
C ILE A 4 -2.76 2.93 -3.02
N THR A 5 -1.46 3.18 -2.96
CA THR A 5 -0.67 3.54 -4.15
C THR A 5 -0.40 2.29 -4.99
N LEU A 6 -0.91 2.25 -6.23
CA LEU A 6 -0.68 1.12 -7.15
C LEU A 6 0.58 1.30 -8.01
N ALA A 7 0.89 2.52 -8.42
CA ALA A 7 2.05 2.83 -9.24
C ALA A 7 2.52 4.28 -9.00
N ARG A 8 3.82 4.54 -9.21
CA ARG A 8 4.42 5.88 -9.18
C ARG A 8 4.77 6.32 -10.61
N LYS A 9 4.80 7.64 -10.84
CA LYS A 9 4.79 8.33 -12.16
C LYS A 9 5.68 7.76 -13.28
N THR A 10 6.80 7.09 -12.96
CA THR A 10 7.74 6.58 -13.97
C THR A 10 7.31 5.29 -14.68
N ARG A 11 6.23 4.60 -14.24
CA ARG A 11 5.84 3.28 -14.77
C ARG A 11 4.42 3.15 -15.34
N LEU A 12 3.62 4.21 -15.33
CA LEU A 12 2.26 4.16 -15.89
C LEU A 12 2.32 4.38 -17.41
N ARG A 13 2.51 3.28 -18.17
CA ARG A 13 2.37 3.28 -19.64
C ARG A 13 0.93 3.07 -20.11
N GLN A 14 0.03 2.63 -19.22
CA GLN A 14 -1.37 2.35 -19.53
C GLN A 14 -2.29 3.17 -18.63
N THR A 15 -3.38 3.66 -19.23
CA THR A 15 -4.50 4.26 -18.52
C THR A 15 -5.18 3.19 -17.66
N LEU A 16 -5.31 3.46 -16.35
CA LEU A 16 -5.95 2.56 -15.37
C LEU A 16 -7.47 2.38 -15.60
N SER A 17 -8.05 3.06 -16.60
CA SER A 17 -9.48 3.04 -16.95
C SER A 17 -10.02 1.65 -17.33
N ASN A 18 -9.14 0.72 -17.71
CA ASN A 18 -9.52 -0.63 -18.15
C ASN A 18 -9.41 -1.68 -17.03
N LEU A 19 -9.01 -1.29 -15.82
CA LEU A 19 -8.97 -2.23 -14.70
C LEU A 19 -10.40 -2.47 -14.19
N PRO A 20 -10.82 -3.74 -14.07
CA PRO A 20 -12.14 -4.04 -13.52
C PRO A 20 -12.21 -3.54 -12.08
N ALA A 21 -13.12 -2.60 -11.82
CA ALA A 21 -13.41 -2.10 -10.48
C ALA A 21 -14.16 -3.16 -9.68
N LYS A 22 -13.45 -4.18 -9.19
CA LYS A 22 -14.01 -5.17 -8.28
C LYS A 22 -14.04 -4.59 -6.87
N LYS A 23 -15.18 -4.65 -6.20
CA LYS A 23 -15.27 -4.29 -4.78
C LYS A 23 -14.52 -5.35 -3.97
N HIS A 24 -13.58 -4.91 -3.15
CA HIS A 24 -12.82 -5.75 -2.23
C HIS A 24 -13.17 -5.35 -0.80
N PRO A 25 -14.31 -5.81 -0.24
CA PRO A 25 -14.63 -5.55 1.15
C PRO A 25 -13.67 -6.33 2.06
N PHE A 26 -13.09 -5.65 3.04
CA PHE A 26 -12.29 -6.27 4.09
C PHE A 26 -12.45 -5.48 5.39
N TYR A 27 -12.16 -6.15 6.51
CA TYR A 27 -12.10 -5.53 7.83
C TYR A 27 -10.64 -5.31 8.21
N ILE A 28 -10.34 -4.15 8.77
CA ILE A 28 -9.00 -3.88 9.32
C ILE A 28 -8.95 -4.57 10.68
N LYS A 29 -7.97 -5.47 10.86
CA LYS A 29 -7.79 -6.21 12.13
C LYS A 29 -6.74 -5.59 13.03
N GLN A 30 -5.73 -4.95 12.42
CA GLN A 30 -4.54 -4.47 13.09
C GLN A 30 -4.00 -3.22 12.40
N LEU A 31 -3.34 -2.38 13.18
CA LEU A 31 -2.55 -1.25 12.73
C LEU A 31 -1.08 -1.49 13.11
N ALA A 32 -0.16 -1.02 12.28
CA ALA A 32 1.26 -1.18 12.54
C ALA A 32 2.03 0.15 12.43
N LEU A 33 2.97 0.36 13.35
CA LEU A 33 4.04 1.33 13.17
C LEU A 33 5.11 0.68 12.29
N ILE A 34 5.46 1.32 11.18
CA ILE A 34 6.37 0.77 10.17
C ILE A 34 7.60 1.67 10.05
N GLU A 35 8.79 1.07 10.10
CA GLU A 35 10.02 1.71 9.67
C GLU A 35 10.19 1.54 8.15
N SER A 36 10.55 2.63 7.46
CA SER A 36 10.85 2.61 6.03
C SER A 36 12.33 2.92 5.81
N GLN A 37 13.08 1.96 5.27
CA GLN A 37 14.49 2.12 4.91
C GLN A 37 14.66 2.07 3.39
N LEU A 38 15.31 3.07 2.80
CA LEU A 38 15.63 3.04 1.37
C LEU A 38 16.80 2.09 1.10
N LYS A 39 16.59 1.11 0.23
CA LYS A 39 17.61 0.20 -0.31
C LYS A 39 17.75 0.44 -1.81
N GLU A 40 18.76 -0.18 -2.44
CA GLU A 40 19.01 -0.05 -3.87
C GLU A 40 17.81 -0.47 -4.74
N GLU A 41 17.10 -1.54 -4.36
CA GLU A 41 15.94 -2.05 -5.10
C GLU A 41 14.64 -1.27 -4.82
N GLY A 42 14.60 -0.48 -3.76
CA GLY A 42 13.41 0.25 -3.31
C GLY A 42 13.29 0.35 -1.78
N PRO A 43 12.16 0.89 -1.28
CA PRO A 43 11.92 0.97 0.16
C PRO A 43 11.62 -0.42 0.74
N LEU A 44 12.33 -0.77 1.81
CA LEU A 44 12.04 -1.90 2.67
C LEU A 44 11.20 -1.42 3.86
N TYR A 45 10.07 -2.10 4.11
CA TYR A 45 9.14 -1.77 5.19
C TYR A 45 9.18 -2.83 6.28
N THR A 46 9.58 -2.45 7.49
CA THR A 46 9.69 -3.37 8.65
C THR A 46 8.68 -2.97 9.72
N PRO A 47 7.79 -3.87 10.16
CA PRO A 47 6.90 -3.59 11.29
C PRO A 47 7.69 -3.45 12.60
N LEU A 48 7.45 -2.36 13.34
CA LEU A 48 8.02 -2.12 14.67
C LEU A 48 7.04 -2.46 15.80
N ILE A 49 5.78 -2.07 15.64
CA ILE A 49 4.70 -2.30 16.60
C ILE A 49 3.47 -2.75 15.82
N ILE A 50 2.76 -3.75 16.32
CA ILE A 50 1.48 -4.21 15.79
C ILE A 50 0.44 -4.11 16.91
N ALA A 51 -0.62 -3.34 16.68
CA ALA A 51 -1.73 -3.14 17.60
C ALA A 51 -3.04 -3.61 16.94
N PRO A 52 -4.06 -4.02 17.70
CA PRO A 52 -5.39 -4.27 17.14
C PRO A 52 -5.96 -2.98 16.53
N ALA A 53 -6.72 -3.13 15.45
CA ALA A 53 -7.61 -2.08 14.97
C ALA A 53 -8.91 -2.19 15.78
N GLU A 54 -9.33 -1.09 16.38
CA GLU A 54 -10.57 -0.98 17.18
C GLU A 54 -11.82 -1.50 16.43
#